data_AF-A0A1F9WTH4-F1
#
_entry.id   AF-A0A1F9WTH4-F1
#
_cell.length_a   1.000
_cell.length_b   1.000
_cell.length_c   1.000
_cell.angle_alpha   90.00
_cell.angle_beta   90.00
_cell.angle_gamma   90.00
#
_symmetry.space_group_name_H-M   'P 1'
#
loop_
_entity.id
_entity.type
_entity.pdbx_description
1 polymer ?
#
loop_
_entity_poly.entity_id
_entity_poly.type
_entity_poly.pdbx_seq_one_letter_code
_entity_poly.pdbx_strand_id
1 'polypeptide(L)'
;MYLSKNDIFNEYLFLFLLLIQLLALFMTFSTTAWAGSAVAAVFVLAVSFRSIYIDRVLKLLIPLALAGFLLFIFGIKYYPKIGSLKASVMEKYSNTVKKSTYKIGEEFYRADFVKYEKITHIRPGMYRTLKLSVKNTGTRVWKSGSSNPIQLTYMWENPRKYTEKNVLRIRTRLPGDVKPGETVALDAFVRAPLIAGPYRLKWDMVEEFVADFQDQGRSVPLVMDVDVSGPVQSYKMDIVSVNEQKIEIKNTGTLAWNHNGSNPVRLSYRWMNSKGIPFPGFEPRISLLEDIKPGRSVTLSVKISKPERAEKEGFNTLKFDMVKEFVIWFDEQNSIPPNYIKNTGPAEIKEYTPNLYTIIERWWLWRAGLNMFKDHPAFGVGLANYTFLYNRYKPADAMYKSIMPVVNNQYIEVLVETGIVGAMAFLFFMFTILKNFRDNFGKIADLTGRIIFAGLLGCLLALAFQLNFFCGKVLHYLWITLGLAFAAIYIYSDREKPEE
;
A
#
# COMPACT_ATOMS: atom_id res chain seq x y z
N MET A 1 -29.60 -34.36 -10.83
CA MET A 1 -28.98 -35.68 -10.54
C MET A 1 -29.07 -35.89 -9.04
N TYR A 2 -29.93 -36.84 -8.62
CA TYR A 2 -30.21 -37.38 -7.29
C TYR A 2 -29.62 -36.67 -6.04
N LEU A 3 -30.42 -35.81 -5.41
CA LEU A 3 -30.40 -35.67 -3.94
C LEU A 3 -31.60 -36.47 -3.43
N SER A 4 -31.33 -37.49 -2.61
CA SER A 4 -32.32 -38.45 -2.16
C SER A 4 -33.39 -37.78 -1.28
N LYS A 5 -34.60 -38.37 -1.25
CA LYS A 5 -35.75 -37.99 -0.41
C LYS A 5 -35.49 -38.07 1.12
N ASN A 6 -34.24 -38.22 1.56
CA ASN A 6 -33.90 -38.20 2.97
C ASN A 6 -33.59 -36.75 3.39
N ASP A 7 -34.59 -36.08 3.99
CA ASP A 7 -34.46 -34.73 4.54
C ASP A 7 -33.23 -34.58 5.44
N ILE A 8 -32.90 -35.64 6.18
CA ILE A 8 -31.73 -35.72 7.06
C ILE A 8 -30.39 -35.60 6.30
N PHE A 9 -30.26 -36.24 5.14
CA PHE A 9 -29.02 -36.18 4.34
C PHE A 9 -28.82 -34.79 3.74
N ASN A 10 -29.91 -34.15 3.32
CA ASN A 10 -29.89 -32.78 2.81
C ASN A 10 -29.55 -31.76 3.91
N GLU A 11 -30.06 -31.97 5.14
CA GLU A 11 -29.72 -31.16 6.32
C GLU A 11 -28.23 -31.27 6.70
N TYR A 12 -27.66 -32.48 6.76
CA TYR A 12 -26.24 -32.64 7.10
C TYR A 12 -25.31 -32.13 6.00
N LEU A 13 -25.65 -32.31 4.72
CA LEU A 13 -24.90 -31.75 3.61
C LEU A 13 -24.94 -30.21 3.64
N PHE A 14 -26.09 -29.63 3.95
CA PHE A 14 -26.23 -28.18 4.13
C PHE A 14 -25.37 -27.66 5.29
N LEU A 15 -25.42 -28.30 6.47
CA LEU A 15 -24.60 -27.94 7.63
C LEU A 15 -23.11 -28.07 7.35
N PHE A 16 -22.71 -29.10 6.59
CA PHE A 16 -21.34 -29.31 6.16
C PHE A 16 -20.86 -28.20 5.20
N LEU A 17 -21.68 -27.81 4.22
CA LEU A 17 -21.37 -26.71 3.30
C LEU A 17 -21.29 -25.35 4.04
N LEU A 18 -22.15 -25.14 5.03
CA LEU A 18 -22.18 -23.93 5.84
C LEU A 18 -20.98 -23.87 6.79
N LEU A 19 -20.55 -25.02 7.35
CA LEU A 19 -19.30 -25.14 8.11
C LEU A 19 -18.08 -24.84 7.22
N ILE A 20 -18.04 -25.34 5.98
CA ILE A 20 -16.98 -25.02 5.01
C ILE A 20 -16.95 -23.52 4.71
N GLN A 21 -18.11 -22.88 4.55
CA GLN A 21 -18.18 -21.43 4.35
C GLN A 21 -17.71 -20.64 5.58
N LEU A 22 -18.05 -21.08 6.80
CA LEU A 22 -17.55 -20.48 8.03
C LEU A 22 -16.04 -20.67 8.21
N LEU A 23 -15.51 -21.83 7.83
CA LEU A 23 -14.07 -22.08 7.78
C LEU A 23 -13.38 -21.22 6.71
N ALA A 24 -14.01 -21.02 5.54
CA ALA A 24 -13.50 -20.13 4.51
C ALA A 24 -13.51 -18.66 4.96
N LEU A 25 -14.58 -18.21 5.63
CA LEU A 25 -14.66 -16.90 6.28
C LEU A 25 -13.60 -16.75 7.38
N PHE A 26 -13.41 -17.77 8.23
CA PHE A 26 -12.33 -17.82 9.21
C PHE A 26 -10.95 -17.64 8.55
N MET A 27 -10.71 -18.32 7.44
CA MET A 27 -9.47 -18.24 6.66
C MET A 27 -9.25 -16.88 5.97
N THR A 28 -10.26 -16.00 5.89
CA THR A 28 -10.13 -14.64 5.30
C THR A 28 -9.70 -13.56 6.30
N PHE A 29 -9.66 -13.85 7.61
CA PHE A 29 -9.03 -13.05 8.67
C PHE A 29 -9.18 -11.51 8.57
N SER A 30 -10.41 -10.97 8.51
CA SER A 30 -10.65 -9.52 8.68
C SER A 30 -11.80 -9.23 9.63
N THR A 31 -11.67 -8.21 10.48
CA THR A 31 -12.73 -7.76 11.40
C THR A 31 -14.03 -7.42 10.68
N THR A 32 -13.94 -6.96 9.42
CA THR A 32 -15.07 -6.70 8.53
C THR A 32 -15.80 -7.96 8.08
N ALA A 33 -15.11 -9.10 7.91
CA ALA A 33 -15.77 -10.37 7.58
C ALA A 33 -16.62 -10.86 8.77
N TRP A 34 -16.11 -10.71 9.98
CA TRP A 34 -16.86 -11.03 11.21
C TRP A 34 -18.06 -10.10 11.44
N ALA A 35 -17.92 -8.81 11.15
CA ALA A 35 -19.04 -7.88 11.18
C ALA A 35 -20.13 -8.25 10.15
N GLY A 36 -19.74 -8.64 8.93
CA GLY A 36 -20.66 -9.15 7.91
C GLY A 36 -21.41 -10.41 8.36
N SER A 37 -20.71 -11.37 8.98
CA SER A 37 -21.33 -12.57 9.54
C SER A 37 -22.30 -12.26 10.68
N ALA A 38 -21.99 -11.28 11.54
CA ALA A 38 -22.89 -10.85 12.61
C ALA A 38 -24.18 -10.22 12.05
N VAL A 39 -24.08 -9.38 11.01
CA VAL A 39 -25.24 -8.81 10.31
C VAL A 39 -26.09 -9.91 9.67
N ALA A 40 -25.47 -10.91 9.04
CA ALA A 40 -26.18 -12.06 8.47
C ALA A 40 -26.91 -12.87 9.54
N ALA A 41 -26.28 -13.11 10.70
CA ALA A 41 -26.92 -13.81 11.83
C ALA A 41 -28.12 -13.03 12.38
N VAL A 42 -28.01 -11.69 12.51
CA VAL A 42 -29.13 -10.82 12.92
C VAL A 42 -30.28 -10.91 11.91
N PHE A 43 -30.00 -10.93 10.61
CA PHE A 43 -31.03 -11.08 9.56
C PHE A 43 -31.72 -12.45 9.63
N VAL A 44 -30.96 -13.53 9.81
CA VAL A 44 -31.52 -14.88 9.98
C VAL A 44 -32.42 -14.94 11.22
N LEU A 45 -31.97 -14.37 12.33
CA LEU A 45 -32.78 -14.28 13.55
C LEU A 45 -34.06 -13.47 13.32
N ALA A 46 -33.96 -12.28 12.70
CA ALA A 46 -35.10 -11.42 12.40
C ALA A 46 -36.14 -12.07 11.49
N VAL A 47 -35.70 -12.89 10.52
CA VAL A 47 -36.59 -13.68 9.64
C VAL A 47 -37.20 -14.87 10.39
N SER A 48 -36.43 -15.50 11.29
CA SER A 48 -36.88 -16.66 12.08
C SER A 48 -37.85 -16.29 13.20
N PHE A 49 -37.86 -15.03 13.65
CA PHE A 49 -38.74 -14.55 14.73
C PHE A 49 -40.24 -14.63 14.41
N ARG A 50 -40.63 -14.77 13.13
CA ARG A 50 -42.05 -14.83 12.71
C ARG A 50 -42.60 -16.24 12.52
N SER A 51 -41.78 -17.30 12.62
CA SER A 51 -42.22 -18.68 12.45
C SER A 51 -41.79 -19.53 13.64
N ILE A 52 -42.77 -19.95 14.43
CA ILE A 52 -42.61 -20.66 15.69
C ILE A 52 -42.15 -22.10 15.41
N TYR A 53 -40.86 -22.39 15.61
CA TYR A 53 -40.30 -23.65 16.12
C TYR A 53 -38.84 -23.40 16.58
N ILE A 54 -38.73 -22.66 17.69
CA ILE A 54 -37.47 -22.19 18.31
C ILE A 54 -36.49 -23.34 18.61
N ASP A 55 -36.99 -24.55 18.84
CA ASP A 55 -36.22 -25.66 19.39
C ASP A 55 -35.27 -26.33 18.37
N ARG A 56 -35.66 -26.44 17.08
CA ARG A 56 -34.77 -26.94 16.01
C ARG A 56 -33.71 -25.91 15.61
N VAL A 57 -34.11 -24.64 15.56
CA VAL A 57 -33.25 -23.53 15.17
C VAL A 57 -32.15 -23.30 16.22
N LEU A 58 -32.48 -23.34 17.51
CA LEU A 58 -31.49 -23.26 18.59
C LEU A 58 -30.51 -24.44 18.57
N LYS A 59 -30.99 -25.67 18.30
CA LYS A 59 -30.12 -26.87 18.21
C LYS A 59 -29.09 -26.78 17.09
N LEU A 60 -29.35 -26.01 16.03
CA LEU A 60 -28.40 -25.78 14.93
C LEU A 60 -27.56 -24.51 15.10
N LEU A 61 -28.12 -23.43 15.63
CA LEU A 61 -27.41 -22.15 15.81
C LEU A 61 -26.42 -22.17 16.97
N ILE A 62 -26.72 -22.87 18.07
CA ILE A 62 -25.85 -22.92 19.25
C ILE A 62 -24.48 -23.57 18.94
N PRO A 63 -24.40 -24.76 18.32
CA PRO A 63 -23.12 -25.36 17.94
C PRO A 63 -22.33 -24.49 16.95
N LEU A 64 -23.04 -23.85 16.02
CA LEU A 64 -22.44 -22.95 15.03
C LEU A 64 -21.86 -21.69 15.66
N ALA A 65 -22.58 -21.06 16.59
CA ALA A 65 -22.10 -19.91 17.35
C ALA A 65 -20.91 -20.28 18.24
N LEU A 66 -20.95 -21.45 18.89
CA LEU A 66 -19.83 -22.00 19.67
C LEU A 66 -18.60 -22.29 18.80
N ALA A 67 -18.77 -22.93 17.65
CA ALA A 67 -17.68 -23.19 16.71
C ALA A 67 -17.08 -21.88 16.18
N GLY A 68 -17.91 -20.92 15.79
CA GLY A 68 -17.46 -19.58 15.36
C GLY A 68 -16.72 -18.83 16.46
N PHE A 69 -17.18 -18.91 17.71
CA PHE A 69 -16.55 -18.28 18.87
C PHE A 69 -15.22 -18.94 19.25
N LEU A 70 -15.14 -20.28 19.23
CA LEU A 70 -13.90 -21.02 19.47
C LEU A 70 -12.86 -20.73 18.38
N LEU A 71 -13.29 -20.68 17.12
CA LEU A 71 -12.45 -20.26 16.01
C LEU A 71 -11.97 -18.81 16.21
N PHE A 72 -12.84 -17.88 16.60
CA PHE A 72 -12.47 -16.49 16.90
C PHE A 72 -11.39 -16.39 18.00
N ILE A 73 -11.55 -17.11 19.12
CA ILE A 73 -10.55 -17.16 20.20
C ILE A 73 -9.23 -17.77 19.72
N PHE A 74 -9.30 -18.88 18.98
CA PHE A 74 -8.12 -19.54 18.41
C PHE A 74 -7.39 -18.61 17.43
N GLY A 75 -8.15 -17.90 16.59
CA GLY A 75 -7.66 -16.87 15.68
C GLY A 75 -6.89 -15.78 16.42
N ILE A 76 -7.49 -15.16 17.44
CA ILE A 76 -6.81 -14.12 18.24
C ILE A 76 -5.50 -14.63 18.87
N LYS A 77 -5.51 -15.86 19.41
CA LYS A 77 -4.37 -16.42 20.15
C LYS A 77 -3.19 -16.84 19.26
N TYR A 78 -3.46 -17.36 18.05
CA TYR A 78 -2.43 -17.98 17.20
C TYR A 78 -2.14 -17.22 15.90
N TYR A 79 -2.93 -16.21 15.54
CA TYR A 79 -2.72 -15.40 14.33
C TYR A 79 -1.32 -14.77 14.19
N PRO A 80 -0.70 -14.19 15.25
CA PRO A 80 0.65 -13.63 15.13
C PRO A 80 1.70 -14.66 14.70
N LYS A 81 1.52 -15.94 15.09
CA LYS A 81 2.42 -17.04 14.75
C LYS A 81 2.19 -17.60 13.34
N ILE A 82 0.97 -17.56 12.82
CA ILE A 82 0.63 -18.05 11.47
C ILE A 82 0.99 -17.00 10.40
N GLY A 83 0.87 -15.72 10.71
CA GLY A 83 1.24 -14.63 9.81
C GLY A 83 2.71 -14.66 9.38
N SER A 84 3.63 -15.00 10.30
CA SER A 84 5.06 -15.13 10.00
C SER A 84 5.36 -16.32 9.09
N LEU A 85 4.66 -17.44 9.28
CA LEU A 85 4.78 -18.63 8.44
C LEU A 85 4.26 -18.36 7.02
N LYS A 86 3.12 -17.67 6.90
CA LYS A 86 2.51 -17.29 5.61
C LYS A 86 3.40 -16.33 4.82
N ALA A 87 4.08 -15.39 5.50
CA ALA A 87 5.04 -14.48 4.88
C ALA A 87 6.25 -15.24 4.30
N SER A 88 6.84 -16.17 5.08
CA SER A 88 7.96 -17.02 4.66
C SER A 88 7.60 -17.91 3.44
N VAL A 89 6.41 -18.52 3.48
CA VAL A 89 5.89 -19.36 2.39
C VAL A 89 5.61 -18.51 1.15
N MET A 90 4.93 -17.37 1.29
CA MET A 90 4.65 -16.48 0.15
C MET A 90 5.91 -15.88 -0.46
N GLU A 91 6.93 -15.55 0.33
CA GLU A 91 8.24 -15.10 -0.18
C GLU A 91 8.91 -16.20 -1.03
N LYS A 92 8.87 -17.45 -0.54
CA LYS A 92 9.43 -18.63 -1.25
C LYS A 92 8.72 -18.89 -2.58
N TYR A 93 7.38 -18.80 -2.63
CA TYR A 93 6.61 -19.09 -3.84
C TYR A 93 6.45 -17.89 -4.79
N SER A 94 6.41 -16.65 -4.29
CA SER A 94 6.42 -15.41 -5.10
C SER A 94 7.64 -15.33 -6.02
N ASN A 95 8.82 -15.67 -5.49
CA ASN A 95 10.06 -15.71 -6.26
C ASN A 95 10.06 -16.83 -7.33
N THR A 96 9.25 -17.88 -7.13
CA THR A 96 9.13 -19.00 -8.06
C THR A 96 8.15 -18.68 -9.19
N VAL A 97 7.03 -18.00 -8.89
CA VAL A 97 6.05 -17.55 -9.90
C VAL A 97 6.60 -16.42 -10.76
N LYS A 98 7.35 -15.46 -10.19
CA LYS A 98 8.03 -14.39 -10.98
C LYS A 98 8.95 -14.95 -12.08
N LYS A 99 9.51 -16.15 -11.90
CA LYS A 99 10.36 -16.82 -12.89
C LYS A 99 9.60 -17.52 -14.02
N SER A 100 8.31 -17.86 -13.84
CA SER A 100 7.57 -18.71 -14.78
C SER A 100 6.50 -17.97 -15.60
N THR A 101 6.07 -16.77 -15.21
CA THR A 101 5.05 -16.00 -15.94
C THR A 101 5.59 -14.98 -16.96
N TYR A 102 6.89 -14.69 -16.96
CA TYR A 102 7.50 -13.96 -18.08
C TYR A 102 7.83 -14.95 -19.20
N LYS A 103 6.93 -15.07 -20.20
CA LYS A 103 7.35 -15.51 -21.53
C LYS A 103 8.54 -14.64 -21.94
N ILE A 104 9.54 -15.25 -22.59
CA ILE A 104 10.72 -14.56 -23.13
C ILE A 104 10.22 -13.60 -24.22
N GLY A 105 9.83 -12.38 -23.82
CA GLY A 105 9.58 -11.30 -24.77
C GLY A 105 10.88 -10.95 -25.47
N GLU A 106 10.78 -10.61 -26.76
CA GLU A 106 11.86 -10.06 -27.57
C GLU A 106 12.33 -8.71 -27.00
N GLU A 107 11.44 -7.97 -26.32
CA GLU A 107 11.74 -6.74 -25.59
C GLU A 107 11.99 -6.97 -24.09
N PHE A 108 13.16 -6.56 -23.60
CA PHE A 108 13.52 -6.63 -22.18
C PHE A 108 14.53 -5.54 -21.79
N TYR A 109 14.51 -5.15 -20.52
CA TYR A 109 15.57 -4.36 -19.92
C TYR A 109 16.68 -5.26 -19.36
N ARG A 110 17.92 -4.84 -19.56
CA ARG A 110 19.08 -5.43 -18.89
C ARG A 110 20.22 -4.42 -18.84
N ALA A 111 20.74 -4.21 -17.65
CA ALA A 111 21.85 -3.31 -17.39
C ALA A 111 23.05 -4.12 -16.91
N ASP A 112 24.17 -4.02 -17.64
CA ASP A 112 25.44 -4.59 -17.20
C ASP A 112 26.37 -3.45 -16.76
N PHE A 113 26.82 -3.48 -15.50
CA PHE A 113 27.77 -2.51 -14.96
C PHE A 113 29.18 -2.87 -15.43
N VAL A 114 29.65 -2.23 -16.50
CA VAL A 114 30.91 -2.57 -17.20
C VAL A 114 32.16 -1.97 -16.57
N LYS A 115 32.01 -0.83 -15.87
CA LYS A 115 33.11 -0.19 -15.12
C LYS A 115 32.52 0.56 -13.93
N TYR A 116 33.16 0.50 -12.78
CA TYR A 116 32.68 1.20 -11.59
C TYR A 116 33.80 1.47 -10.59
N GLU A 117 33.70 2.62 -9.91
CA GLU A 117 34.50 2.91 -8.73
C GLU A 117 34.07 2.01 -7.57
N LYS A 118 34.99 1.22 -7.02
CA LYS A 118 34.73 0.38 -5.85
C LYS A 118 34.75 1.23 -4.59
N ILE A 119 33.82 0.96 -3.69
CA ILE A 119 33.82 1.49 -2.33
C ILE A 119 33.75 0.34 -1.34
N THR A 120 34.66 0.31 -0.38
CA THR A 120 34.72 -0.69 0.70
C THR A 120 34.48 -0.07 2.07
N HIS A 121 34.60 1.25 2.19
CA HIS A 121 34.40 1.98 3.42
C HIS A 121 33.80 3.37 3.16
N ILE A 122 32.87 3.79 4.01
CA ILE A 122 32.28 5.14 3.99
C ILE A 122 31.86 5.56 5.40
N ARG A 123 31.99 6.86 5.73
CA ARG A 123 31.52 7.34 7.03
C ARG A 123 30.00 7.41 7.08
N PRO A 124 29.35 7.15 8.24
CA PRO A 124 27.90 7.23 8.35
C PRO A 124 27.38 8.61 7.92
N GLY A 125 26.30 8.65 7.14
CA GLY A 125 25.69 9.88 6.63
C GLY A 125 26.48 10.65 5.57
N MET A 126 27.70 10.21 5.23
CA MET A 126 28.56 10.87 4.24
C MET A 126 27.97 10.78 2.83
N TYR A 127 28.12 11.86 2.06
CA TYR A 127 27.83 11.89 0.63
C TYR A 127 29.09 11.58 -0.17
N ARG A 128 28.95 10.80 -1.24
CA ARG A 128 30.03 10.52 -2.19
C ARG A 128 29.47 10.38 -3.59
N THR A 129 30.21 10.86 -4.58
CA THR A 129 29.96 10.57 -5.99
C THR A 129 30.80 9.37 -6.39
N LEU A 130 30.18 8.38 -7.02
CA LEU A 130 30.84 7.20 -7.58
C LEU A 130 30.67 7.21 -9.10
N LYS A 131 31.77 6.98 -9.82
CA LYS A 131 31.72 6.85 -11.28
C LYS A 131 31.31 5.44 -11.67
N LEU A 132 30.14 5.31 -12.29
CA LEU A 132 29.61 4.04 -12.80
C LEU A 132 29.44 4.13 -14.31
N SER A 133 29.80 3.07 -15.04
CA SER A 133 29.52 2.91 -16.46
C SER A 133 28.60 1.72 -16.64
N VAL A 134 27.44 1.97 -17.23
CA VAL A 134 26.36 1.00 -17.37
C VAL A 134 26.08 0.81 -18.84
N LYS A 135 26.09 -0.44 -19.31
CA LYS A 135 25.77 -0.82 -20.68
C LYS A 135 24.34 -1.33 -20.76
N ASN A 136 23.59 -0.86 -21.75
CA ASN A 136 22.31 -1.43 -22.10
C ASN A 136 22.53 -2.72 -22.89
N THR A 137 22.38 -3.87 -22.24
CA THR A 137 22.43 -5.20 -22.87
C THR A 137 21.05 -5.82 -23.02
N GLY A 138 20.01 -4.99 -22.82
CA GLY A 138 18.63 -5.29 -23.16
C GLY A 138 18.34 -5.00 -24.63
N THR A 139 17.06 -5.08 -24.97
CA THR A 139 16.55 -4.78 -26.31
C THR A 139 15.71 -3.50 -26.36
N ARG A 140 15.36 -2.92 -25.20
CA ARG A 140 14.62 -1.65 -25.11
C ARG A 140 15.58 -0.47 -24.98
N VAL A 141 15.23 0.66 -25.60
CA VAL A 141 15.92 1.94 -25.41
C VAL A 141 15.62 2.49 -24.01
N TRP A 142 16.64 2.93 -23.29
CA TRP A 142 16.45 3.60 -22.01
C TRP A 142 16.11 5.07 -22.24
N LYS A 143 14.86 5.46 -21.99
CA LYS A 143 14.40 6.85 -22.21
C LYS A 143 14.76 7.74 -21.03
N SER A 144 15.49 8.83 -21.25
CA SER A 144 15.88 9.76 -20.18
C SER A 144 14.85 10.87 -19.92
N GLY A 145 14.05 11.23 -20.92
CA GLY A 145 13.10 12.35 -20.88
C GLY A 145 11.62 11.98 -20.96
N SER A 146 11.26 10.72 -20.73
CA SER A 146 9.85 10.27 -20.76
C SER A 146 9.11 10.66 -19.48
N SER A 147 7.80 10.36 -19.42
CA SER A 147 7.01 10.47 -18.18
C SER A 147 7.46 9.50 -17.07
N ASN A 148 8.15 8.43 -17.46
CA ASN A 148 8.71 7.38 -16.61
C ASN A 148 10.22 7.26 -16.95
N PRO A 149 11.02 8.28 -16.64
CA PRO A 149 12.41 8.31 -17.09
C PRO A 149 13.21 7.18 -16.45
N ILE A 150 14.06 6.53 -17.24
CA ILE A 150 14.99 5.53 -16.72
C ILE A 150 16.15 6.24 -16.04
N GLN A 151 16.45 5.83 -14.81
CA GLN A 151 17.45 6.45 -13.96
C GLN A 151 18.24 5.37 -13.21
N LEU A 152 19.42 5.74 -12.75
CA LEU A 152 20.20 4.91 -11.85
C LEU A 152 19.81 5.24 -10.40
N THR A 153 19.72 4.21 -9.56
CA THR A 153 19.44 4.35 -8.13
C THR A 153 20.24 3.32 -7.31
N TYR A 154 20.24 3.49 -5.99
CA TYR A 154 20.83 2.50 -5.07
C TYR A 154 19.92 2.12 -3.91
N MET A 155 20.31 1.04 -3.21
CA MET A 155 19.72 0.58 -1.96
C MET A 155 20.82 0.08 -1.01
N TRP A 156 20.71 0.43 0.28
CA TRP A 156 21.53 -0.15 1.34
C TRP A 156 20.82 -1.33 1.99
N GLU A 157 21.51 -2.46 2.10
CA GLU A 157 21.02 -3.64 2.81
C GLU A 157 21.94 -4.02 3.96
N ASN A 158 21.39 -4.13 5.16
CA ASN A 158 22.11 -4.66 6.30
C ASN A 158 21.91 -6.20 6.39
N PRO A 159 22.96 -7.01 6.66
CA PRO A 159 22.86 -8.47 6.81
C PRO A 159 21.90 -8.93 7.92
N ARG A 160 21.54 -8.06 8.88
CA ARG A 160 20.46 -8.31 9.86
C ARG A 160 19.04 -8.17 9.26
N LYS A 161 18.91 -8.12 7.93
CA LYS A 161 17.67 -7.96 7.14
C LYS A 161 16.89 -6.66 7.40
N TYR A 162 17.54 -5.63 7.92
CA TYR A 162 16.97 -4.28 7.86
C TYR A 162 17.26 -3.73 6.46
N THR A 163 16.20 -3.62 5.67
CA THR A 163 16.22 -2.76 4.50
C THR A 163 15.92 -1.36 4.99
N GLU A 164 16.84 -0.41 4.83
CA GLU A 164 16.49 0.99 5.02
C GLU A 164 15.61 1.44 3.84
N LYS A 165 14.35 0.99 3.84
CA LYS A 165 13.36 1.25 2.78
C LYS A 165 13.11 2.76 2.59
N ASN A 166 13.47 3.58 3.58
CA ASN A 166 13.22 5.01 3.63
C ASN A 166 14.49 5.86 3.57
N VAL A 167 15.68 5.29 3.31
CA VAL A 167 16.78 6.15 2.85
C VAL A 167 16.35 6.71 1.51
N LEU A 168 16.34 8.03 1.40
CA LEU A 168 16.18 8.76 0.14
C LEU A 168 17.08 8.12 -0.90
N ARG A 169 16.49 7.32 -1.78
CA ARG A 169 17.16 6.72 -2.91
C ARG A 169 17.40 7.85 -3.92
N ILE A 170 18.61 8.39 -3.93
CA ILE A 170 18.97 9.46 -4.86
C ILE A 170 18.93 8.89 -6.28
N ARG A 171 18.28 9.62 -7.19
CA ARG A 171 18.26 9.27 -8.61
C ARG A 171 19.38 9.98 -9.34
N THR A 172 20.09 9.22 -10.17
CA THR A 172 21.05 9.76 -11.12
C THR A 172 20.43 9.67 -12.52
N ARG A 173 20.12 10.86 -13.07
CA ARG A 173 19.53 10.98 -14.41
C ARG A 173 20.51 10.54 -15.48
N LEU A 174 19.99 9.93 -16.53
CA LEU A 174 20.75 9.67 -17.74
C LEU A 174 21.00 10.99 -18.49
N PRO A 175 22.20 11.21 -19.07
CA PRO A 175 22.51 12.38 -19.89
C PRO A 175 21.72 12.43 -21.22
N GLY A 176 21.17 11.28 -21.66
CA GLY A 176 20.40 11.12 -22.88
C GLY A 176 19.80 9.71 -22.96
N ASP A 177 19.04 9.44 -24.03
CA ASP A 177 18.54 8.09 -24.30
C ASP A 177 19.71 7.12 -24.54
N VAL A 178 19.61 5.89 -24.02
CA VAL A 178 20.65 4.85 -24.18
C VAL A 178 20.08 3.67 -24.95
N LYS A 179 20.52 3.46 -26.18
CA LYS A 179 20.05 2.38 -27.07
C LYS A 179 20.67 1.03 -26.68
N PRO A 180 20.06 -0.10 -27.10
CA PRO A 180 20.68 -1.41 -27.00
C PRO A 180 22.12 -1.42 -27.53
N GLY A 181 23.05 -1.96 -26.73
CA GLY A 181 24.48 -2.00 -27.03
C GLY A 181 25.28 -0.78 -26.57
N GLU A 182 24.63 0.36 -26.27
CA GLU A 182 25.32 1.58 -25.85
C GLU A 182 25.72 1.55 -24.37
N THR A 183 26.78 2.26 -24.03
CA THR A 183 27.28 2.42 -22.66
C THR A 183 27.23 3.89 -22.26
N VAL A 184 26.76 4.14 -21.04
CA VAL A 184 26.68 5.48 -20.46
C VAL A 184 27.54 5.56 -19.20
N ALA A 185 28.27 6.66 -19.04
CA ALA A 185 29.00 6.99 -17.81
C ALA A 185 28.16 7.94 -16.94
N LEU A 186 28.06 7.62 -15.65
CA LEU A 186 27.22 8.30 -14.68
C LEU A 186 28.05 8.65 -13.44
N ASP A 187 27.93 9.90 -13.02
CA ASP A 187 28.43 10.38 -11.74
C ASP A 187 27.33 10.21 -10.68
N ALA A 188 27.31 9.02 -10.07
CA ALA A 188 26.23 8.57 -9.21
C ALA A 188 26.42 9.03 -7.76
N PHE A 189 25.46 9.79 -7.24
CA PHE A 189 25.51 10.27 -5.85
C PHE A 189 24.95 9.23 -4.89
N VAL A 190 25.74 8.87 -3.88
CA VAL A 190 25.34 7.98 -2.78
C VAL A 190 25.48 8.69 -1.44
N ARG A 191 24.51 8.46 -0.57
CA ARG A 191 24.57 8.82 0.84
C ARG A 191 24.62 7.57 1.70
N ALA A 192 25.59 7.49 2.60
CA ALA A 192 25.70 6.39 3.56
C ALA A 192 24.58 6.43 4.61
N PRO A 193 24.18 5.27 5.16
CA PRO A 193 23.33 5.17 6.36
C PRO A 193 23.92 5.96 7.53
N LEU A 194 23.08 6.46 8.44
CA LEU A 194 23.54 7.11 9.68
C LEU A 194 23.99 6.08 10.73
N ILE A 195 23.51 4.85 10.63
CA ILE A 195 23.84 3.76 11.55
C ILE A 195 25.06 3.02 11.03
N ALA A 196 26.13 3.00 11.82
CA ALA A 196 27.34 2.26 11.49
C ALA A 196 27.08 0.75 11.43
N GLY A 197 27.81 0.05 10.57
CA GLY A 197 27.77 -1.39 10.40
C GLY A 197 28.19 -1.85 9.01
N PRO A 198 28.25 -3.17 8.79
CA PRO A 198 28.46 -3.72 7.46
C PRO A 198 27.16 -3.61 6.65
N TYR A 199 27.27 -3.15 5.40
CA TYR A 199 26.16 -3.09 4.46
C TYR A 199 26.54 -3.61 3.10
N ARG A 200 25.51 -3.99 2.33
CA ARG A 200 25.60 -4.16 0.88
C ARG A 200 24.98 -2.96 0.20
N LEU A 201 25.78 -2.21 -0.55
CA LEU A 201 25.32 -1.17 -1.48
C LEU A 201 24.94 -1.82 -2.80
N LYS A 202 23.66 -1.79 -3.14
CA LYS A 202 23.12 -2.33 -4.38
C LYS A 202 22.76 -1.20 -5.34
N TRP A 203 23.39 -1.15 -6.50
CA TRP A 203 23.06 -0.26 -7.59
C TRP A 203 22.19 -0.98 -8.61
N ASP A 204 21.11 -0.33 -9.04
CA ASP A 204 20.23 -0.86 -10.08
C ASP A 204 19.68 0.28 -10.95
N MET A 205 19.29 -0.06 -12.17
CA MET A 205 18.52 0.83 -13.01
C MET A 205 17.04 0.71 -12.64
N VAL A 206 16.32 1.82 -12.70
CA VAL A 206 14.89 1.88 -12.43
C VAL A 206 14.21 2.61 -13.58
N GLU A 207 13.11 2.05 -14.08
CA GLU A 207 12.15 2.82 -14.85
C GLU A 207 11.28 3.55 -13.84
N GLU A 208 11.42 4.88 -13.76
CA GLU A 208 10.72 5.64 -12.75
C GLU A 208 9.24 5.35 -12.82
N PHE A 209 8.68 5.12 -11.64
CA PHE A 209 7.29 4.84 -11.43
C PHE A 209 6.76 3.50 -11.93
N VAL A 210 7.65 2.62 -12.40
CA VAL A 210 7.32 1.28 -12.91
C VAL A 210 7.96 0.21 -12.04
N ALA A 211 9.27 -0.01 -12.18
CA ALA A 211 9.99 -1.05 -11.45
C ALA A 211 11.52 -0.90 -11.56
N ASP A 212 12.21 -1.44 -10.55
CA ASP A 212 13.65 -1.70 -10.61
C ASP A 212 13.92 -2.80 -11.67
N PHE A 213 15.03 -2.71 -12.41
CA PHE A 213 15.32 -3.64 -13.51
C PHE A 213 15.50 -5.08 -13.03
N GLN A 214 15.99 -5.29 -11.81
CA GLN A 214 16.09 -6.63 -11.22
C GLN A 214 14.73 -7.33 -11.07
N ASP A 215 13.66 -6.56 -10.80
CA ASP A 215 12.31 -7.11 -10.64
C ASP A 215 11.68 -7.53 -11.97
N GLN A 216 12.26 -7.08 -13.09
CA GLN A 216 11.87 -7.45 -14.45
C GLN A 216 12.64 -8.69 -14.97
N GLY A 217 13.49 -9.28 -14.13
CA GLY A 217 13.94 -10.68 -14.25
C GLY A 217 15.20 -10.94 -15.09
N ARG A 218 15.78 -9.94 -15.76
CA ARG A 218 16.99 -10.13 -16.60
C ARG A 218 18.20 -9.27 -16.24
N SER A 219 18.04 -8.32 -15.32
CA SER A 219 19.13 -7.46 -14.84
C SER A 219 19.62 -7.93 -13.47
N VAL A 220 20.93 -7.85 -13.24
CA VAL A 220 21.54 -8.15 -11.94
C VAL A 220 22.09 -6.85 -11.37
N PRO A 221 21.65 -6.41 -10.17
CA PRO A 221 22.20 -5.24 -9.51
C PRO A 221 23.69 -5.38 -9.26
N LEU A 222 24.43 -4.27 -9.36
CA LEU A 222 25.81 -4.21 -8.88
C LEU A 222 25.82 -4.12 -7.36
N VAL A 223 26.37 -5.14 -6.70
CA VAL A 223 26.46 -5.23 -5.24
C VAL A 223 27.88 -4.95 -4.78
N MET A 224 28.03 -4.10 -3.78
CA MET A 224 29.31 -3.82 -3.11
C MET A 224 29.16 -4.02 -1.61
N ASP A 225 30.06 -4.77 -0.99
CA ASP A 225 30.17 -4.83 0.47
C ASP A 225 30.91 -3.57 0.96
N VAL A 226 30.27 -2.83 1.87
CA VAL A 226 30.78 -1.56 2.38
C VAL A 226 30.69 -1.55 3.89
N ASP A 227 31.80 -1.26 4.54
CA ASP A 227 31.85 -0.95 5.96
C ASP A 227 31.46 0.52 6.19
N VAL A 228 30.34 0.74 6.87
CA VAL A 228 29.90 2.07 7.27
C VAL A 228 30.39 2.33 8.69
N SER A 229 31.50 3.05 8.85
CA SER A 229 32.09 3.26 10.19
C SER A 229 32.84 4.59 10.31
N GLY A 230 33.13 5.00 11.55
CA GLY A 230 33.75 6.30 11.85
C GLY A 230 32.74 7.39 12.26
N PRO A 231 33.16 8.67 12.26
CA PRO A 231 32.34 9.76 12.79
C PRO A 231 31.14 10.07 11.89
N VAL A 232 29.95 10.11 12.49
CA VAL A 232 28.69 10.41 11.78
C VAL A 232 28.76 11.79 11.14
N GLN A 233 28.42 11.84 9.85
CA GLN A 233 28.27 13.06 9.06
C GLN A 233 26.78 13.43 9.01
N SER A 234 26.41 14.53 9.65
CA SER A 234 25.03 14.96 9.75
C SER A 234 24.92 16.48 9.70
N TYR A 235 23.92 16.94 8.96
CA TYR A 235 23.35 18.25 9.12
C TYR A 235 22.42 18.24 10.34
N LYS A 236 22.50 19.26 11.18
CA LYS A 236 21.57 19.46 12.29
C LYS A 236 21.54 20.92 12.68
N MET A 237 20.34 21.46 12.80
CA MET A 237 20.07 22.83 13.24
C MET A 237 19.34 22.77 14.57
N ASP A 238 19.80 23.57 15.52
CA ASP A 238 19.00 23.93 16.70
C ASP A 238 18.67 25.43 16.63
N ILE A 239 17.43 25.78 16.98
CA ILE A 239 17.00 27.17 17.08
C ILE A 239 17.44 27.69 18.45
N VAL A 240 18.23 28.76 18.47
CA VAL A 240 18.72 29.39 19.71
C VAL A 240 17.70 30.39 20.22
N SER A 241 17.22 31.27 19.34
CA SER A 241 16.23 32.30 19.67
C SER A 241 15.40 32.69 18.45
N VAL A 242 14.15 33.13 18.68
CA VAL A 242 13.25 33.66 17.65
C VAL A 242 12.66 34.97 18.15
N ASN A 243 12.95 36.05 17.45
CA ASN A 243 12.33 37.37 17.62
C ASN A 243 11.55 37.73 16.34
N GLU A 244 10.60 38.66 16.43
CA GLU A 244 9.55 38.95 15.43
C GLU A 244 9.95 38.88 13.94
N GLN A 245 11.20 39.18 13.57
CA GLN A 245 11.75 38.98 12.22
C GLN A 245 13.18 38.44 12.18
N LYS A 246 13.74 37.99 13.31
CA LYS A 246 15.11 37.49 13.40
C LYS A 246 15.14 36.13 14.07
N ILE A 247 15.78 35.17 13.42
CA ILE A 247 16.00 33.84 13.98
C ILE A 247 17.50 33.63 14.15
N GLU A 248 17.90 33.24 15.36
CA GLU A 248 19.23 32.75 15.62
C GLU A 248 19.22 31.22 15.58
N ILE A 249 20.04 30.65 14.71
CA ILE A 249 20.19 29.21 14.53
C ILE A 249 21.63 28.80 14.78
N LYS A 250 21.82 27.62 15.35
CA LYS A 250 23.14 27.03 15.62
C LYS A 250 23.32 25.74 14.83
N ASN A 251 24.48 25.60 14.21
CA ASN A 251 24.90 24.35 13.61
C ASN A 251 25.33 23.39 14.71
N THR A 252 24.48 22.41 15.03
CA THR A 252 24.78 21.34 16.00
C THR A 252 25.04 20.00 15.32
N GLY A 253 25.19 20.02 13.99
CA GLY A 253 25.62 18.89 13.19
C GLY A 253 27.14 18.78 13.14
N THR A 254 27.62 17.85 12.32
CA THR A 254 29.05 17.65 12.07
C THR A 254 29.51 18.20 10.72
N LEU A 255 28.57 18.54 9.84
CA LEU A 255 28.84 19.15 8.53
C LEU A 255 28.69 20.68 8.57
N ALA A 256 29.60 21.39 7.89
CA ALA A 256 29.45 22.82 7.66
C ALA A 256 28.27 23.11 6.71
N TRP A 257 27.60 24.23 6.93
CA TRP A 257 26.55 24.73 6.04
C TRP A 257 27.14 25.72 5.06
N ASN A 258 27.36 25.30 3.81
CA ASN A 258 27.87 26.17 2.78
C ASN A 258 26.78 27.13 2.29
N HIS A 259 27.05 28.44 2.23
CA HIS A 259 26.04 29.43 1.81
C HIS A 259 25.88 29.53 0.29
N ASN A 260 26.89 29.10 -0.47
CA ASN A 260 26.98 29.21 -1.93
C ASN A 260 27.51 27.90 -2.55
N GLY A 261 27.67 27.88 -3.88
CA GLY A 261 28.00 26.71 -4.70
C GLY A 261 26.76 26.07 -5.37
N SER A 262 26.92 24.89 -5.99
CA SER A 262 25.85 24.22 -6.74
C SER A 262 24.70 23.69 -5.87
N ASN A 263 24.95 23.49 -4.57
CA ASN A 263 23.98 23.01 -3.60
C ASN A 263 24.14 23.82 -2.30
N PRO A 264 23.72 25.09 -2.25
CA PRO A 264 23.83 25.88 -1.02
C PRO A 264 22.89 25.34 0.06
N VAL A 265 23.23 25.57 1.33
CA VAL A 265 22.33 25.36 2.46
C VAL A 265 21.51 26.63 2.65
N ARG A 266 20.20 26.47 2.81
CA ARG A 266 19.25 27.57 3.03
C ARG A 266 18.34 27.27 4.21
N LEU A 267 17.96 28.31 4.93
CA LEU A 267 16.85 28.23 5.87
C LEU A 267 15.53 28.29 5.10
N SER A 268 14.54 27.54 5.55
CA SER A 268 13.17 27.62 5.08
C SER A 268 12.21 27.44 6.24
N TYR A 269 10.93 27.68 6.00
CA TYR A 269 9.87 27.32 6.92
C TYR A 269 8.68 26.72 6.17
N ARG A 270 7.90 25.92 6.88
CA ARG A 270 6.69 25.25 6.39
C ARG A 270 5.56 25.48 7.38
N TRP A 271 4.37 25.71 6.86
CA TRP A 271 3.14 25.69 7.64
C TRP A 271 2.63 24.26 7.71
N MET A 272 2.41 23.74 8.90
CA MET A 272 2.00 22.36 9.16
C MET A 272 0.57 22.33 9.66
N ASN A 273 -0.19 21.31 9.27
CA ASN A 273 -1.49 21.03 9.86
C ASN A 273 -1.36 20.27 11.18
N SER A 274 -2.49 20.00 11.84
CA SER A 274 -2.55 19.25 13.11
C SER A 274 -1.98 17.82 13.04
N LYS A 275 -1.78 17.27 11.84
CA LYS A 275 -1.20 15.94 11.61
C LYS A 275 0.31 15.99 11.31
N GLY A 276 0.92 17.18 11.35
CA GLY A 276 2.33 17.37 11.02
C GLY A 276 2.64 17.26 9.52
N ILE A 277 1.67 17.49 8.64
CA ILE A 277 1.85 17.51 7.18
C ILE A 277 2.08 18.96 6.74
N PRO A 278 3.11 19.25 5.91
CA PRO A 278 3.38 20.60 5.41
C PRO A 278 2.39 21.05 4.35
N PHE A 279 2.12 22.35 4.29
CA PHE A 279 1.30 22.98 3.26
C PHE A 279 2.02 22.88 1.90
N PRO A 280 1.37 22.32 0.86
CA PRO A 280 2.04 22.00 -0.39
C PRO A 280 2.43 23.27 -1.17
N GLY A 281 3.62 23.26 -1.78
CA GLY A 281 4.05 24.30 -2.71
C GLY A 281 4.46 25.63 -2.07
N PHE A 282 4.57 25.70 -0.75
CA PHE A 282 5.00 26.92 -0.04
C PHE A 282 6.21 26.63 0.86
N GLU A 283 7.39 26.97 0.36
CA GLU A 283 8.65 26.72 1.05
C GLU A 283 9.67 27.83 0.71
N PRO A 284 9.57 29.02 1.31
CA PRO A 284 10.46 30.14 1.00
C PRO A 284 11.90 29.83 1.37
N ARG A 285 12.85 30.27 0.55
CA ARG A 285 14.27 30.06 0.76
C ARG A 285 14.95 31.33 1.28
N ILE A 286 15.61 31.22 2.42
CA ILE A 286 16.43 32.27 3.04
C ILE A 286 17.89 31.87 2.93
N SER A 287 18.66 32.65 2.16
CA SER A 287 20.09 32.41 1.97
C SER A 287 20.89 32.73 3.23
N LEU A 288 21.91 31.92 3.49
CA LEU A 288 22.94 32.24 4.48
C LEU A 288 23.87 33.33 3.91
N LEU A 289 24.48 34.13 4.79
CA LEU A 289 25.43 35.17 4.39
C LEU A 289 26.87 34.65 4.29
N GLU A 290 27.18 33.57 5.00
CA GLU A 290 28.48 32.94 5.07
C GLU A 290 28.36 31.46 5.45
N ASP A 291 29.47 30.73 5.34
CA ASP A 291 29.54 29.32 5.71
C ASP A 291 29.47 29.12 7.23
N ILE A 292 28.52 28.31 7.69
CA ILE A 292 28.33 28.06 9.13
C ILE A 292 28.97 26.74 9.52
N LYS A 293 30.15 26.81 10.14
CA LYS A 293 30.87 25.64 10.67
C LYS A 293 30.13 25.00 11.86
N PRO A 294 30.35 23.69 12.14
CA PRO A 294 29.83 23.04 13.34
C PRO A 294 30.12 23.84 14.62
N GLY A 295 29.12 23.96 15.48
CA GLY A 295 29.17 24.70 16.74
C GLY A 295 28.95 26.20 16.63
N ARG A 296 28.91 26.79 15.42
CA ARG A 296 28.68 28.23 15.21
C ARG A 296 27.19 28.56 15.09
N SER A 297 26.83 29.76 15.53
CA SER A 297 25.49 30.35 15.37
C SER A 297 25.49 31.42 14.29
N VAL A 298 24.32 31.64 13.67
CA VAL A 298 24.06 32.74 12.76
C VAL A 298 22.66 33.31 13.00
N THR A 299 22.52 34.63 12.87
CA THR A 299 21.24 35.32 12.97
C THR A 299 20.77 35.72 11.57
N LEU A 300 19.58 35.28 11.19
CA LEU A 300 18.97 35.53 9.89
C LEU A 300 17.73 36.39 10.05
N SER A 301 17.53 37.33 9.13
CA SER A 301 16.27 38.08 9.06
C SER A 301 15.26 37.30 8.21
N VAL A 302 14.11 36.96 8.79
CA VAL A 302 13.09 36.15 8.14
C VAL A 302 11.75 36.87 8.17
N LYS A 303 11.22 37.15 6.97
CA LYS A 303 9.84 37.64 6.80
C LYS A 303 8.89 36.45 6.75
N ILE A 304 8.22 36.18 7.87
CA ILE A 304 7.22 35.12 7.95
C ILE A 304 5.96 35.60 7.22
N SER A 305 5.47 34.77 6.29
CA SER A 305 4.23 34.99 5.58
C SER A 305 3.42 33.70 5.58
N LYS A 306 2.10 33.83 5.70
CA LYS A 306 1.17 32.70 5.70
C LYS A 306 0.23 32.84 4.50
N PRO A 307 0.18 31.86 3.59
CA PRO A 307 -0.81 31.85 2.52
C PRO A 307 -2.23 31.79 3.10
N GLU A 308 -3.16 32.58 2.54
CA GLU A 308 -4.57 32.58 2.96
C GLU A 308 -5.20 31.17 2.86
N ARG A 309 -4.82 30.40 1.83
CA ARG A 309 -5.24 29.01 1.68
C ARG A 309 -4.74 28.11 2.82
N ALA A 310 -3.51 28.31 3.28
CA ALA A 310 -2.96 27.54 4.39
C ALA A 310 -3.73 27.81 5.68
N GLU A 311 -4.18 29.06 5.89
CA GLU A 311 -5.04 29.42 7.01
C GLU A 311 -6.43 28.76 6.92
N LYS A 312 -7.10 28.85 5.76
CA LYS A 312 -8.40 28.21 5.53
C LYS A 312 -8.39 26.70 5.71
N GLU A 313 -7.29 26.03 5.31
CA GLU A 313 -7.14 24.58 5.39
C GLU A 313 -6.54 24.09 6.73
N GLY A 314 -6.34 24.98 7.72
CA GLY A 314 -5.94 24.60 9.08
C GLY A 314 -4.44 24.29 9.26
N PHE A 315 -3.57 24.85 8.43
CA PHE A 315 -2.11 24.75 8.59
C PHE A 315 -1.60 25.86 9.52
N ASN A 316 -1.70 25.61 10.83
CA ASN A 316 -1.49 26.62 11.86
C ASN A 316 -0.14 26.51 12.61
N THR A 317 0.64 25.47 12.36
CA THR A 317 1.93 25.28 13.04
C THR A 317 3.07 25.70 12.13
N LEU A 318 3.84 26.72 12.52
CA LEU A 318 5.05 27.11 11.79
C LEU A 318 6.22 26.19 12.19
N LYS A 319 6.90 25.60 11.20
CA LYS A 319 8.12 24.81 11.42
C LYS A 319 9.26 25.39 10.59
N PHE A 320 10.34 25.79 11.26
CA PHE A 320 11.60 26.10 10.59
C PHE A 320 12.39 24.83 10.31
N ASP A 321 13.05 24.78 9.17
CA ASP A 321 14.00 23.74 8.84
C ASP A 321 15.05 24.24 7.84
N MET A 322 16.15 23.52 7.74
CA MET A 322 17.21 23.82 6.78
C MET A 322 17.15 22.83 5.62
N VAL A 323 17.51 23.30 4.43
CA VAL A 323 17.58 22.48 3.22
C VAL A 323 18.95 22.64 2.58
N LYS A 324 19.58 21.51 2.26
CA LYS A 324 20.71 21.46 1.32
C LYS A 324 20.09 21.35 -0.07
N GLU A 325 20.15 22.44 -0.83
CA GLU A 325 19.44 22.59 -2.10
C GLU A 325 19.73 21.44 -3.06
N PHE A 326 18.66 20.90 -3.66
CA PHE A 326 18.68 19.73 -4.56
C PHE A 326 19.24 18.44 -3.94
N VAL A 327 19.45 18.40 -2.61
CA VAL A 327 19.96 17.22 -1.90
C VAL A 327 18.94 16.73 -0.86
N ILE A 328 18.70 17.48 0.21
CA ILE A 328 17.89 17.00 1.34
C ILE A 328 17.44 18.10 2.29
N TRP A 329 16.31 17.91 2.97
CA TRP A 329 15.95 18.64 4.19
C TRP A 329 16.63 18.06 5.43
N PHE A 330 16.95 18.89 6.41
CA PHE A 330 17.63 18.40 7.61
C PHE A 330 16.70 17.50 8.44
N ASP A 331 15.39 17.75 8.44
CA ASP A 331 14.42 16.85 9.08
C ASP A 331 14.29 15.49 8.38
N GLU A 332 14.36 15.48 7.05
CA GLU A 332 14.37 14.30 6.20
C GLU A 332 15.63 13.44 6.39
N GLN A 333 16.72 14.07 6.82
CA GLN A 333 17.98 13.38 7.09
C GLN A 333 17.84 12.24 8.11
N ASN A 334 16.94 12.44 9.08
CA ASN A 334 16.64 11.52 10.17
C ASN A 334 15.26 10.87 10.01
N SER A 335 14.68 10.84 8.80
CA SER A 335 13.37 10.19 8.54
C SER A 335 13.46 8.65 8.50
N ILE A 336 14.15 8.12 9.51
CA ILE A 336 14.05 6.78 10.09
C ILE A 336 13.75 7.03 11.58
N PRO A 337 12.70 6.43 12.18
CA PRO A 337 12.41 6.66 13.59
C PRO A 337 13.64 6.35 14.47
N PRO A 338 13.98 7.20 15.47
CA PRO A 338 14.99 6.89 16.50
C PRO A 338 14.58 5.76 17.46
N ASN A 339 13.43 5.11 17.24
CA ASN A 339 13.09 3.89 17.96
C ASN A 339 13.93 2.75 17.39
N TYR A 340 15.17 2.64 17.84
CA TYR A 340 15.85 1.40 18.24
C TYR A 340 17.34 1.70 18.45
N ILE A 341 17.64 2.58 19.41
CA ILE A 341 18.84 2.39 20.25
C ILE A 341 18.41 2.52 21.71
N LYS A 342 18.36 1.38 22.40
CA LYS A 342 18.78 1.29 23.79
C LYS A 342 19.20 -0.16 24.11
N ASN A 343 20.47 -0.34 24.44
CA ASN A 343 20.98 -1.54 25.11
C ASN A 343 20.18 -1.76 26.41
N THR A 344 19.55 -2.94 26.55
CA THR A 344 19.65 -3.85 27.72
C THR A 344 18.58 -4.96 27.61
N GLY A 345 19.00 -6.19 27.31
CA GLY A 345 18.25 -7.42 27.57
C GLY A 345 17.17 -7.84 26.57
N PRO A 346 16.69 -9.10 26.64
CA PRO A 346 15.63 -9.62 25.78
C PRO A 346 14.29 -9.10 26.30
N ALA A 347 13.84 -7.96 25.77
CA ALA A 347 12.52 -7.42 26.04
C ALA A 347 11.65 -7.55 24.80
N GLU A 348 10.47 -8.15 25.00
CA GLU A 348 9.44 -8.39 23.99
C GLU A 348 9.15 -7.12 23.19
N ILE A 349 9.24 -7.27 21.87
CA ILE A 349 8.84 -6.27 20.89
C ILE A 349 7.33 -6.07 21.07
N LYS A 350 6.91 -4.93 21.65
CA LYS A 350 5.55 -4.45 21.43
C LYS A 350 5.41 -4.21 19.93
N GLU A 351 4.61 -5.08 19.31
CA GLU A 351 4.32 -5.12 17.89
C GLU A 351 4.09 -3.71 17.32
N TYR A 352 4.73 -3.47 16.18
CA TYR A 352 4.32 -2.53 15.16
C TYR A 352 2.79 -2.42 15.11
N THR A 353 2.22 -1.25 15.41
CA THR A 353 0.77 -1.02 15.34
C THR A 353 0.36 -0.77 13.88
N PRO A 354 -0.20 -1.76 13.15
CA PRO A 354 -0.42 -1.69 11.71
C PRO A 354 -1.69 -0.89 11.32
N ASN A 355 -2.43 -0.36 12.29
CA ASN A 355 -3.83 0.03 12.07
C ASN A 355 -4.05 1.50 11.66
N LEU A 356 -3.10 2.42 11.90
CA LEU A 356 -3.29 3.83 11.51
C LEU A 356 -2.95 4.08 10.02
N TYR A 357 -1.95 3.38 9.50
CA TYR A 357 -1.46 3.55 8.13
C TYR A 357 -2.43 2.99 7.07
N THR A 358 -3.18 1.94 7.40
CA THR A 358 -4.09 1.27 6.44
C THR A 358 -5.33 2.10 6.09
N ILE A 359 -5.85 2.91 7.02
CA ILE A 359 -7.04 3.76 6.78
C ILE A 359 -6.65 4.97 5.92
N ILE A 360 -5.57 5.67 6.27
CA ILE A 360 -5.07 6.83 5.53
C ILE A 360 -4.70 6.45 4.09
N GLU A 361 -4.05 5.29 3.93
CA GLU A 361 -3.72 4.77 2.61
C GLU A 361 -4.96 4.50 1.76
N ARG A 362 -6.03 3.93 2.33
CA ARG A 362 -7.30 3.74 1.62
C ARG A 362 -7.93 5.06 1.19
N TRP A 363 -7.88 6.08 2.06
CA TRP A 363 -8.33 7.43 1.71
C TRP A 363 -7.55 8.03 0.54
N TRP A 364 -6.24 7.76 0.45
CA TRP A 364 -5.44 8.19 -0.69
C TRP A 364 -5.84 7.50 -1.98
N LEU A 365 -6.01 6.17 -1.91
CA LEU A 365 -6.45 5.36 -3.04
C LEU A 365 -7.81 5.81 -3.57
N TRP A 366 -8.79 6.00 -2.69
CA TRP A 366 -10.14 6.41 -3.09
C TRP A 366 -10.15 7.79 -3.73
N ARG A 367 -9.42 8.76 -3.17
CA ARG A 367 -9.31 10.09 -3.76
C ARG A 367 -8.56 10.07 -5.10
N ALA A 368 -7.54 9.23 -5.25
CA ALA A 368 -6.89 9.03 -6.54
C ALA A 368 -7.88 8.52 -7.59
N GLY A 369 -8.72 7.55 -7.22
CA GLY A 369 -9.80 7.05 -8.06
C GLY A 369 -10.78 8.16 -8.44
N LEU A 370 -11.27 8.93 -7.47
CA LEU A 370 -12.19 10.05 -7.76
C LEU A 370 -11.55 11.11 -8.68
N ASN A 371 -10.24 11.34 -8.60
CA ASN A 371 -9.55 12.23 -9.55
C ASN A 371 -9.51 11.64 -10.96
N MET A 372 -9.27 10.32 -11.10
CA MET A 372 -9.35 9.65 -12.42
C MET A 372 -10.76 9.74 -13.01
N PHE A 373 -11.80 9.56 -12.19
CA PHE A 373 -13.18 9.67 -12.64
C PHE A 373 -13.54 11.09 -13.10
N LYS A 374 -13.03 12.13 -12.42
CA LYS A 374 -13.23 13.53 -12.84
C LYS A 374 -12.66 13.80 -14.23
N ASP A 375 -11.52 13.22 -14.55
CA ASP A 375 -10.89 13.36 -15.87
C ASP A 375 -11.57 12.47 -16.94
N HIS A 376 -12.07 11.30 -16.56
CA HIS A 376 -12.64 10.29 -17.48
C HIS A 376 -14.04 9.81 -17.06
N PRO A 377 -15.06 10.69 -17.03
CA PRO A 377 -16.34 10.38 -16.37
C PRO A 377 -17.23 9.38 -17.12
N ALA A 378 -17.18 9.34 -18.46
CA ALA A 378 -18.10 8.54 -19.25
C ALA A 378 -17.73 7.05 -19.27
N PHE A 379 -16.51 6.74 -19.72
CA PHE A 379 -16.02 5.38 -19.96
C PHE A 379 -14.83 4.98 -19.06
N GLY A 380 -14.39 5.88 -18.17
CA GLY A 380 -13.30 5.60 -17.26
C GLY A 380 -11.95 5.53 -17.96
N VAL A 381 -10.95 5.07 -17.20
CA VAL A 381 -9.56 4.95 -17.64
C VAL A 381 -9.24 3.60 -18.31
N GLY A 382 -10.23 2.72 -18.46
CA GLY A 382 -10.07 1.36 -18.96
C GLY A 382 -9.85 0.33 -17.85
N LEU A 383 -10.25 -0.92 -18.13
CA LEU A 383 -10.16 -2.03 -17.19
C LEU A 383 -8.71 -2.32 -16.76
N ALA A 384 -8.53 -2.59 -15.47
CA ALA A 384 -7.25 -2.82 -14.79
C ALA A 384 -6.26 -1.65 -14.82
N ASN A 385 -6.64 -0.46 -15.31
CA ASN A 385 -5.72 0.68 -15.41
C ASN A 385 -5.59 1.51 -14.13
N TYR A 386 -6.47 1.34 -13.14
CA TYR A 386 -6.40 2.11 -11.89
C TYR A 386 -5.00 2.02 -11.24
N THR A 387 -4.44 0.82 -11.20
CA THR A 387 -3.18 0.55 -10.51
C THR A 387 -1.99 1.27 -11.15
N PHE A 388 -1.96 1.36 -12.47
CA PHE A 388 -0.91 2.03 -13.23
C PHE A 388 -1.03 3.55 -13.15
N LEU A 389 -2.25 4.06 -13.02
CA LEU A 389 -2.55 5.48 -13.03
C LEU A 389 -2.55 6.12 -11.63
N TYR A 390 -2.58 5.32 -10.56
CA TYR A 390 -2.65 5.83 -9.18
C TYR A 390 -1.65 6.96 -8.94
N ASN A 391 -0.38 6.77 -9.26
CA ASN A 391 0.65 7.77 -8.93
C ASN A 391 0.51 9.09 -9.70
N ARG A 392 -0.11 9.05 -10.89
CA ARG A 392 -0.44 10.24 -11.68
C ARG A 392 -1.60 11.02 -11.08
N TYR A 393 -2.57 10.30 -10.52
CA TYR A 393 -3.85 10.85 -10.03
C TYR A 393 -3.92 10.99 -8.51
N LYS A 394 -2.87 10.57 -7.79
CA LYS A 394 -2.85 10.59 -6.34
C LYS A 394 -2.98 12.03 -5.81
N PRO A 395 -3.68 12.23 -4.68
CA PRO A 395 -3.66 13.49 -3.96
C PRO A 395 -2.23 13.96 -3.65
N ALA A 396 -2.03 15.28 -3.51
CA ALA A 396 -0.71 15.82 -3.21
C ALA A 396 -0.11 15.27 -1.90
N ASP A 397 -0.95 15.01 -0.90
CA ASP A 397 -0.59 14.42 0.39
C ASP A 397 -0.44 12.89 0.36
N ALA A 398 -0.79 12.24 -0.76
CA ALA A 398 -0.74 10.80 -0.87
C ALA A 398 0.67 10.30 -1.17
N MET A 399 1.06 9.21 -0.50
CA MET A 399 2.33 8.55 -0.77
C MET A 399 2.39 8.03 -2.21
N TYR A 400 3.57 8.20 -2.78
CA TYR A 400 3.97 7.50 -3.99
C TYR A 400 4.00 5.99 -3.73
N LYS A 401 3.43 5.18 -4.65
CA LYS A 401 3.39 3.72 -4.54
C LYS A 401 4.24 3.10 -5.64
N SER A 402 5.35 2.46 -5.25
CA SER A 402 6.27 1.74 -6.16
C SER A 402 5.83 0.31 -6.48
N ILE A 403 4.65 -0.10 -5.99
CA ILE A 403 3.99 -1.37 -6.29
C ILE A 403 2.59 -1.05 -6.79
N MET A 404 2.04 -1.94 -7.63
CA MET A 404 0.66 -1.86 -8.15
C MET A 404 -0.35 -1.75 -7.01
N PRO A 405 -0.84 -0.54 -6.69
CA PRO A 405 -1.80 -0.37 -5.62
C PRO A 405 -3.18 -0.78 -6.10
N VAL A 406 -3.95 -1.42 -5.23
CA VAL A 406 -5.35 -1.77 -5.48
C VAL A 406 -6.24 -0.85 -4.66
N VAL A 407 -7.34 -0.36 -5.24
CA VAL A 407 -8.20 0.65 -4.58
C VAL A 407 -8.89 0.08 -3.33
N ASN A 408 -8.98 -1.25 -3.25
CA ASN A 408 -9.65 -2.00 -2.18
C ASN A 408 -11.08 -1.49 -1.91
N ASN A 409 -11.77 -1.07 -2.97
CA ASN A 409 -13.17 -0.67 -3.01
C ASN A 409 -13.68 -0.89 -4.45
N GLN A 410 -14.38 -1.99 -4.68
CA GLN A 410 -14.82 -2.42 -6.00
C GLN A 410 -15.74 -1.39 -6.68
N TYR A 411 -16.55 -0.67 -5.92
CA TYR A 411 -17.46 0.34 -6.47
C TYR A 411 -16.68 1.51 -7.08
N ILE A 412 -15.63 1.97 -6.39
CA ILE A 412 -14.73 2.99 -6.92
C ILE A 412 -13.93 2.43 -8.10
N GLU A 413 -13.44 1.20 -8.01
CA GLU A 413 -12.68 0.56 -9.10
C GLU A 413 -13.50 0.49 -10.38
N VAL A 414 -14.73 -0.05 -10.31
CA VAL A 414 -15.66 -0.10 -11.45
C VAL A 414 -15.97 1.31 -11.96
N LEU A 415 -16.30 2.25 -11.08
CA LEU A 415 -16.60 3.64 -11.47
C LEU A 415 -15.44 4.30 -12.22
N VAL A 416 -14.21 4.05 -11.79
CA VAL A 416 -13.03 4.69 -12.35
C VAL A 416 -12.58 4.03 -13.65
N GLU A 417 -12.65 2.71 -13.73
CA GLU A 417 -12.18 1.96 -14.90
C GLU A 417 -13.19 1.92 -16.04
N THR A 418 -14.48 2.03 -15.73
CA THR A 418 -15.56 1.93 -16.72
C THR A 418 -16.42 3.19 -16.85
N GLY A 419 -16.16 4.19 -16.01
CA GLY A 419 -16.93 5.43 -15.95
C GLY A 419 -18.35 5.21 -15.44
N ILE A 420 -19.18 6.25 -15.60
CA ILE A 420 -20.57 6.21 -15.15
C ILE A 420 -21.40 5.17 -15.89
N VAL A 421 -21.08 4.90 -17.17
CA VAL A 421 -21.81 3.93 -17.99
C VAL A 421 -21.67 2.52 -17.40
N GLY A 422 -20.44 2.07 -17.15
CA GLY A 422 -20.22 0.76 -16.55
C GLY A 422 -20.62 0.69 -15.09
N ALA A 423 -20.46 1.78 -14.31
CA ALA A 423 -20.96 1.86 -12.94
C ALA A 423 -22.48 1.69 -12.86
N MET A 424 -23.24 2.35 -13.74
CA MET A 424 -24.70 2.19 -13.80
C MET A 424 -25.10 0.78 -14.21
N ALA A 425 -24.41 0.17 -15.18
CA ALA A 425 -24.65 -1.23 -15.55
C ALA A 425 -24.40 -2.19 -14.38
N PHE A 426 -23.31 -1.96 -13.63
CA PHE A 426 -22.99 -2.75 -12.44
C PHE A 426 -24.02 -2.57 -11.32
N LEU A 427 -24.43 -1.34 -11.02
CA LEU A 427 -25.48 -1.05 -10.03
C LEU A 427 -26.84 -1.61 -10.45
N PHE A 428 -27.17 -1.55 -11.73
CA PHE A 428 -28.37 -2.16 -12.28
C PHE A 428 -28.34 -3.68 -12.12
N PHE A 429 -27.21 -4.33 -12.43
CA PHE A 429 -27.03 -5.76 -12.19
C PHE A 429 -27.23 -6.11 -10.71
N MET A 430 -26.61 -5.37 -9.79
CA MET A 430 -26.81 -5.56 -8.34
C MET A 430 -28.28 -5.37 -7.93
N PHE A 431 -28.94 -4.35 -8.48
CA PHE A 431 -30.36 -4.11 -8.24
C PHE A 431 -31.24 -5.27 -8.74
N THR A 432 -30.96 -5.83 -9.92
CA THR A 432 -31.74 -6.97 -10.45
C THR A 432 -31.63 -8.20 -9.55
N ILE A 433 -30.47 -8.45 -8.96
CA ILE A 433 -30.28 -9.52 -7.97
C ILE A 433 -31.17 -9.25 -6.76
N LEU A 434 -31.03 -8.10 -6.10
CA LEU A 434 -31.81 -7.77 -4.91
C LEU A 434 -33.32 -7.77 -5.17
N LYS A 435 -33.75 -7.27 -6.32
CA LYS A 435 -35.15 -7.30 -6.76
C LYS A 435 -35.63 -8.74 -6.93
N ASN A 436 -34.88 -9.59 -7.62
CA ASN A 436 -35.23 -10.99 -7.80
C ASN A 436 -35.36 -11.71 -6.44
N PHE A 437 -34.46 -11.42 -5.51
CA PHE A 437 -34.54 -11.95 -4.15
C PHE A 437 -35.82 -11.52 -3.43
N ARG A 438 -36.11 -10.23 -3.42
CA ARG A 438 -37.33 -9.68 -2.81
C ARG A 438 -38.59 -10.30 -3.42
N ASP A 439 -38.67 -10.35 -4.74
CA ASP A 439 -39.87 -10.78 -5.48
C ASP A 439 -40.14 -12.29 -5.33
N ASN A 440 -39.11 -13.10 -5.03
CA ASN A 440 -39.25 -14.55 -4.83
C ASN A 440 -39.29 -14.97 -3.36
N PHE A 441 -38.91 -14.10 -2.41
CA PHE A 441 -38.93 -14.42 -0.98
C PHE A 441 -40.30 -14.91 -0.50
N GLY A 442 -41.38 -14.27 -0.95
CA GLY A 442 -42.75 -14.64 -0.59
C GLY A 442 -43.28 -15.90 -1.28
N LYS A 443 -42.62 -16.40 -2.34
CA LYS A 443 -43.04 -17.56 -3.13
C LYS A 443 -42.49 -18.88 -2.62
N ILE A 444 -41.57 -18.82 -1.67
CA ILE A 444 -40.98 -20.00 -1.06
C ILE A 444 -41.95 -20.48 0.01
N ALA A 445 -42.55 -21.65 -0.22
CA ALA A 445 -43.60 -22.19 0.66
C ALA A 445 -43.01 -22.81 1.92
N ASP A 446 -41.91 -23.54 1.78
CA ASP A 446 -41.27 -24.29 2.85
C ASP A 446 -40.37 -23.42 3.75
N LEU A 447 -40.42 -23.67 5.07
CA LEU A 447 -39.64 -22.96 6.08
C LEU A 447 -38.13 -23.19 5.88
N THR A 448 -37.73 -24.41 5.55
CA THR A 448 -36.30 -24.74 5.29
C THR A 448 -35.81 -23.97 4.08
N GLY A 449 -36.60 -23.95 2.99
CA GLY A 449 -36.34 -23.10 1.83
C GLY A 449 -36.17 -21.62 2.18
N ARG A 450 -37.06 -21.06 3.03
CA ARG A 450 -36.97 -19.65 3.47
C ARG A 450 -35.70 -19.35 4.26
N ILE A 451 -35.28 -20.26 5.14
CA ILE A 451 -34.05 -20.12 5.94
C ILE A 451 -32.81 -20.16 5.04
N ILE A 452 -32.73 -21.15 4.13
CA ILE A 452 -31.63 -21.27 3.17
C ILE A 452 -31.54 -20.01 2.30
N PHE A 453 -32.68 -19.55 1.81
CA PHE A 453 -32.75 -18.37 0.95
C PHE A 453 -32.37 -17.07 1.67
N ALA A 454 -32.83 -16.88 2.91
CA ALA A 454 -32.44 -15.76 3.75
C ALA A 454 -30.93 -15.79 4.07
N GLY A 455 -30.37 -16.98 4.33
CA GLY A 455 -28.93 -17.16 4.54
C GLY A 455 -28.10 -16.76 3.31
N LEU A 456 -28.50 -17.22 2.13
CA LEU A 456 -27.82 -16.87 0.87
C LEU A 456 -27.92 -15.38 0.55
N LEU A 457 -29.05 -14.73 0.83
CA LEU A 457 -29.18 -13.28 0.75
C LEU A 457 -28.22 -12.58 1.73
N GLY A 458 -28.14 -13.05 2.97
CA GLY A 458 -27.19 -12.56 3.97
C GLY A 458 -25.73 -12.67 3.49
N CYS A 459 -25.36 -13.80 2.87
CA CYS A 459 -24.05 -13.98 2.27
C CYS A 459 -23.78 -12.98 1.13
N LEU A 460 -24.74 -12.77 0.22
CA LEU A 460 -24.59 -11.79 -0.86
C LEU A 460 -24.44 -10.35 -0.34
N LEU A 461 -25.20 -9.97 0.69
CA LEU A 461 -25.07 -8.66 1.34
C LEU A 461 -23.73 -8.50 2.05
N ALA A 462 -23.26 -9.54 2.73
CA ALA A 462 -21.94 -9.56 3.36
C ALA A 462 -20.81 -9.44 2.31
N LEU A 463 -20.93 -10.13 1.18
CA LEU A 463 -20.01 -10.01 0.05
C LEU A 463 -20.04 -8.60 -0.54
N ALA A 464 -21.23 -8.03 -0.78
CA ALA A 464 -21.40 -6.66 -1.28
C ALA A 464 -20.78 -5.63 -0.33
N PHE A 465 -20.88 -5.85 0.99
CA PHE A 465 -20.20 -5.03 1.98
C PHE A 465 -18.67 -5.21 1.93
N GLN A 466 -18.19 -6.45 1.83
CA GLN A 466 -16.76 -6.77 1.77
C GLN A 466 -16.07 -6.16 0.53
N LEU A 467 -16.79 -6.04 -0.58
CA LEU A 467 -16.31 -5.35 -1.79
C LEU A 467 -15.91 -3.89 -1.54
N ASN A 468 -16.35 -3.25 -0.45
CA ASN A 468 -15.88 -1.91 -0.06
C ASN A 468 -14.45 -1.89 0.51
N PHE A 469 -13.92 -3.05 0.91
CA PHE A 469 -12.69 -3.12 1.71
C PHE A 469 -11.63 -4.09 1.17
N PHE A 470 -11.97 -4.97 0.22
CA PHE A 470 -11.06 -6.00 -0.29
C PHE A 470 -10.99 -6.01 -1.82
N CYS A 471 -9.84 -6.42 -2.36
CA CYS A 471 -9.67 -6.64 -3.79
C CYS A 471 -10.51 -7.83 -4.30
N GLY A 472 -10.79 -7.82 -5.60
CA GLY A 472 -11.65 -8.79 -6.32
C GLY A 472 -11.27 -10.27 -6.24
N LYS A 473 -10.29 -10.70 -5.44
CA LYS A 473 -9.98 -12.12 -5.20
C LYS A 473 -11.18 -12.91 -4.65
N VAL A 474 -12.16 -12.23 -4.08
CA VAL A 474 -13.40 -12.79 -3.50
C VAL A 474 -14.51 -13.02 -4.56
N LEU A 475 -14.34 -12.55 -5.81
CA LEU A 475 -15.38 -12.63 -6.86
C LEU A 475 -15.86 -14.07 -7.17
N HIS A 476 -15.02 -15.09 -6.95
CA HIS A 476 -15.42 -16.48 -7.18
C HIS A 476 -16.57 -16.93 -6.25
N TYR A 477 -16.58 -16.44 -5.00
CA TYR A 477 -17.64 -16.78 -4.04
C TYR A 477 -18.98 -16.11 -4.39
N LEU A 478 -18.94 -14.95 -5.04
CA LEU A 478 -20.15 -14.25 -5.50
C LEU A 478 -20.92 -15.12 -6.50
N TRP A 479 -20.24 -15.64 -7.52
CA TRP A 479 -20.87 -16.45 -8.57
C TRP A 479 -21.46 -17.76 -8.03
N ILE A 480 -20.73 -18.43 -7.13
CA ILE A 480 -21.20 -19.67 -6.50
C ILE A 480 -22.44 -19.39 -5.64
N THR A 481 -22.39 -18.34 -4.80
CA THR A 481 -23.50 -17.98 -3.91
C THR A 481 -24.74 -17.56 -4.71
N LEU A 482 -24.54 -16.83 -5.81
CA LEU A 482 -25.62 -16.43 -6.70
C LEU A 482 -26.26 -17.65 -7.40
N GLY A 483 -25.45 -18.61 -7.87
CA GLY A 483 -25.94 -19.87 -8.44
C GLY A 483 -26.75 -20.69 -7.44
N LEU A 484 -26.26 -20.83 -6.20
CA LEU A 484 -26.97 -21.51 -5.12
C LEU A 484 -28.30 -20.83 -4.78
N ALA A 485 -28.34 -19.50 -4.80
CA ALA A 485 -29.56 -18.76 -4.52
C ALA A 485 -30.63 -18.97 -5.60
N PHE A 486 -30.25 -18.91 -6.88
CA PHE A 486 -31.19 -19.19 -7.96
C PHE A 486 -31.67 -20.66 -7.95
N ALA A 487 -30.78 -21.60 -7.60
CA ALA A 487 -31.17 -23.00 -7.41
C ALA A 487 -32.15 -23.16 -6.23
N ALA A 488 -31.94 -22.46 -5.13
CA ALA A 488 -32.85 -22.47 -3.98
C ALA A 488 -34.23 -21.91 -4.34
N ILE A 489 -34.30 -20.80 -5.10
CA ILE A 489 -35.58 -20.29 -5.63
C ILE A 489 -36.26 -21.38 -6.44
N TYR A 490 -35.54 -22.02 -7.37
CA TYR A 490 -36.10 -23.04 -8.25
C TYR A 490 -36.65 -24.26 -7.50
N ILE A 491 -35.94 -24.74 -6.48
CA ILE A 491 -36.29 -25.96 -5.73
C ILE A 491 -37.44 -25.72 -4.76
N TYR A 492 -37.46 -24.57 -4.08
CA TYR A 492 -38.37 -24.31 -2.96
C TYR A 492 -39.52 -23.35 -3.28
N SER A 493 -39.57 -22.76 -4.48
CA SER A 493 -40.75 -22.01 -4.94
C SER A 493 -41.92 -22.96 -5.13
N ASP A 494 -43.11 -22.58 -4.64
CA ASP A 494 -44.36 -23.29 -4.97
C ASP A 494 -44.56 -23.23 -6.49
N ARG A 495 -44.26 -24.33 -7.16
CA ARG A 495 -44.77 -24.59 -8.50
C ARG A 495 -46.02 -25.41 -8.29
N GLU A 496 -47.13 -24.98 -8.88
CA GLU A 496 -48.27 -25.84 -9.14
C GLU A 496 -47.70 -27.17 -9.65
N LYS A 497 -47.83 -28.22 -8.82
CA LYS A 497 -47.53 -29.58 -9.25
C LYS A 497 -48.43 -29.80 -10.47
N PRO A 498 -47.90 -30.25 -11.62
CA PRO A 498 -48.77 -30.72 -12.69
C PRO A 498 -49.70 -31.75 -12.07
N GLU A 499 -51.02 -31.54 -12.17
CA GLU A 499 -52.00 -32.55 -11.81
C GLU A 499 -51.65 -33.82 -12.61
N GLU A 500 -51.44 -34.92 -11.87
CA GLU A 500 -51.17 -36.25 -12.45
C GLU A 500 -52.37 -36.78 -13.23
#